data_AF-A0A7L4TQV5-F1
#
_entry.id   AF-A0A7L4TQV5-F1
#
_cell.length_a   1.000
_cell.length_b   1.000
_cell.length_c   1.000
_cell.angle_alpha   90.00
_cell.angle_beta   90.00
_cell.angle_gamma   90.00
#
_symmetry.space_group_name_H-M   'P 1'
#
loop_
_entity.id
_entity.type
_entity.pdbx_description
1 polymer ?
#
loop_
_entity_poly.entity_id
_entity_poly.type
_entity_poly.pdbx_seq_one_letter_code
_entity_poly.pdbx_strand_id
1 'polypeptide(L)'
;MKLWQVMNVDGEELVMDMEMKMDVVMDPIGFYQYMAMTMEELGGESIVSEAYLTEEGYYVSEMGQWIKYDDDMVEEILQLSQMQMDPMYQYELLLDYAENVSVIENKDTYVMSFSITGSGFNELLNELLGGMDLGIPEEELEMIGLLFENFDISISTTFDKETLFPISQQMT
;
A
#
# COMPACT_ATOMS: atom_id res chain seq x y z
N MET A 1 15.56 8.84 -11.37
CA MET A 1 16.14 7.48 -11.42
C MET A 1 16.15 7.01 -12.87
N LYS A 2 17.22 6.36 -13.33
CA LYS A 2 17.24 5.65 -14.61
C LYS A 2 17.16 4.16 -14.35
N LEU A 3 16.27 3.47 -15.04
CA LEU A 3 16.00 2.05 -14.93
C LEU A 3 16.17 1.42 -16.31
N TRP A 4 16.89 0.31 -16.34
CA TRP A 4 16.98 -0.55 -17.51
C TRP A 4 16.11 -1.76 -17.22
N GLN A 5 15.15 -2.07 -18.09
CA GLN A 5 14.31 -3.24 -17.97
C GLN A 5 14.24 -4.01 -19.29
N VAL A 6 14.32 -5.34 -19.21
CA VAL A 6 14.04 -6.25 -20.33
C VAL A 6 12.71 -6.94 -20.01
N MET A 7 11.72 -6.80 -20.89
CA MET A 7 10.44 -7.48 -20.77
C MET A 7 10.30 -8.52 -21.87
N ASN A 8 9.73 -9.68 -21.54
CA ASN A 8 9.34 -10.67 -22.53
C ASN A 8 7.85 -10.49 -22.83
N VAL A 9 7.51 -10.11 -24.07
CA VAL A 9 6.13 -9.99 -24.54
C VAL A 9 5.98 -10.90 -25.74
N ASP A 10 5.11 -11.91 -25.64
CA ASP A 10 4.85 -12.90 -26.69
C ASP A 10 6.10 -13.59 -27.26
N GLY A 11 7.13 -13.79 -26.42
CA GLY A 11 8.37 -14.47 -26.80
C GLY A 11 9.45 -13.55 -27.41
N GLU A 12 9.17 -12.26 -27.58
CA GLU A 12 10.14 -11.25 -27.97
C GLU A 12 10.65 -10.50 -26.72
N GLU A 13 11.98 -10.35 -26.62
CA GLU A 13 12.61 -9.52 -25.59
C GLU A 13 12.57 -8.07 -26.05
N LEU A 14 11.83 -7.23 -25.33
CA LEU A 14 11.78 -5.78 -25.53
C LEU A 14 12.70 -5.11 -24.53
N VAL A 15 13.66 -4.34 -25.04
CA VAL A 15 14.60 -3.56 -24.22
C VAL A 15 14.05 -2.15 -24.03
N MET A 16 13.89 -1.74 -22.77
CA MET A 16 13.37 -0.43 -22.44
C MET A 16 14.29 0.32 -21.49
N ASP A 17 14.62 1.55 -21.87
CA ASP A 17 15.25 2.54 -21.01
C ASP A 17 14.18 3.47 -20.42
N MET A 18 14.11 3.53 -19.09
CA MET A 18 13.14 4.37 -18.40
C MET A 18 13.85 5.42 -17.54
N GLU A 19 13.49 6.69 -17.71
CA GLU A 19 13.85 7.78 -16.80
C GLU A 19 12.63 8.22 -16.01
N MET A 20 12.68 8.07 -14.69
CA MET A 20 11.62 8.51 -13.79
C MET A 20 12.09 9.66 -12.89
N LYS A 21 11.23 10.64 -12.64
CA LYS A 21 11.38 11.63 -11.57
C LYS A 21 10.09 11.66 -10.78
N MET A 22 10.21 11.76 -9.47
CA MET A 22 9.07 11.77 -8.57
C MET A 22 9.38 12.74 -7.44
N ASP A 23 8.45 13.66 -7.21
CA ASP A 23 8.49 14.61 -6.10
C ASP A 23 7.21 14.43 -5.30
N VAL A 24 7.33 14.32 -3.99
CA VAL A 24 6.20 14.10 -3.07
C VAL A 24 6.22 15.17 -1.99
N VAL A 25 5.06 15.75 -1.74
CA VAL A 25 4.76 16.61 -0.59
C VAL A 25 3.74 15.86 0.26
N MET A 26 3.99 15.79 1.57
CA MET A 26 3.15 15.02 2.49
C MET A 26 2.03 15.87 3.10
N ASP A 27 2.24 17.19 3.25
CA ASP A 27 1.28 18.11 3.85
C ASP A 27 1.33 19.49 3.15
N PRO A 28 0.29 19.87 2.36
CA PRO A 28 -0.79 19.00 1.90
C PRO A 28 -0.26 17.91 0.96
N ILE A 29 -0.96 16.77 0.90
CA ILE A 29 -0.48 15.68 0.05
C ILE A 29 -0.53 16.07 -1.43
N GLY A 30 0.58 15.86 -2.12
CA GLY A 30 0.66 16.07 -3.55
C GLY A 30 1.87 15.36 -4.12
N PHE A 31 1.79 14.93 -5.37
CA PHE A 31 2.95 14.37 -6.03
C PHE A 31 3.03 14.81 -7.48
N TYR A 32 4.26 14.89 -7.96
CA TYR A 32 4.59 15.01 -9.37
C TYR A 32 5.33 13.76 -9.79
N GLN A 33 4.97 13.22 -10.95
CA GLN A 33 5.66 12.11 -11.57
C GLN A 33 5.97 12.46 -13.03
N TYR A 34 7.21 12.23 -13.42
CA TYR A 34 7.68 12.28 -14.80
C TYR A 34 8.22 10.91 -15.17
N MET A 35 7.84 10.41 -16.35
CA MET A 35 8.34 9.16 -16.88
C MET A 35 8.66 9.32 -18.36
N ALA A 36 9.88 9.01 -18.76
CA ALA A 36 10.28 8.89 -20.15
C ALA A 36 10.70 7.45 -20.43
N MET A 37 9.99 6.76 -21.31
CA MET A 37 10.31 5.42 -21.77
C MET A 37 10.89 5.48 -23.17
N THR A 38 12.01 4.82 -23.42
CA THR A 38 12.62 4.69 -24.75
C THR A 38 12.70 3.22 -25.09
N MET A 39 12.19 2.84 -26.26
CA MET A 39 12.21 1.46 -26.75
C MET A 39 13.08 1.40 -28.01
N GLU A 40 14.07 0.51 -28.05
CA GLU A 40 14.95 0.39 -29.22
C GLU A 40 14.16 -0.04 -30.48
N GLU A 41 13.14 -0.87 -30.30
CA GLU A 41 12.31 -1.44 -31.36
C GLU A 41 11.39 -0.40 -32.03
N LEU A 42 11.09 0.71 -31.36
CA LEU A 42 10.38 1.87 -31.93
C LEU A 42 11.35 2.93 -32.49
N GLY A 43 12.59 2.55 -32.81
CA GLY A 43 13.58 3.46 -33.38
C GLY A 43 14.20 4.43 -32.38
N GLY A 44 14.08 4.14 -31.08
CA GLY A 44 14.61 4.99 -30.01
C GLY A 44 13.78 6.24 -29.73
N GLU A 45 12.51 6.28 -30.15
CA GLU A 45 11.60 7.35 -29.77
C GLU A 45 11.26 7.25 -28.26
N SER A 46 11.34 8.39 -27.57
CA SER A 46 10.97 8.48 -26.15
C SER A 46 9.50 8.85 -26.00
N ILE A 47 8.72 7.97 -25.39
CA ILE A 47 7.36 8.24 -24.93
C ILE A 47 7.46 8.90 -23.55
N VAL A 48 6.93 10.12 -23.44
CA VAL A 48 6.94 10.88 -22.18
C VAL A 48 5.53 10.97 -21.63
N SER A 49 5.40 10.68 -20.34
CA SER A 49 4.20 10.88 -19.54
C SER A 49 4.53 11.71 -18.31
N GLU A 50 3.64 12.62 -17.95
CA GLU A 50 3.73 13.41 -16.73
C GLU A 50 2.41 13.35 -15.98
N ALA A 51 2.47 13.33 -14.65
CA ALA A 51 1.30 13.34 -13.80
C ALA A 51 1.48 14.27 -12.60
N TYR A 52 0.41 14.95 -12.22
CA TYR A 52 0.31 15.74 -10.99
C TYR A 52 -0.90 15.27 -10.19
N LEU A 53 -0.70 14.99 -8.91
CA LEU A 53 -1.78 14.90 -7.93
C LEU A 53 -1.70 16.11 -7.01
N THR A 54 -2.83 16.78 -6.85
CA THR A 54 -3.05 17.87 -5.89
C THR A 54 -4.39 17.66 -5.22
N GLU A 55 -4.67 18.37 -4.12
CA GLU A 55 -6.01 18.38 -3.51
C GLU A 55 -7.13 18.78 -4.50
N GLU A 56 -6.79 19.56 -5.53
CA GLU A 56 -7.78 20.05 -6.51
C GLU A 56 -8.03 19.09 -7.68
N GLY A 57 -7.18 18.07 -7.86
CA GLY A 57 -7.24 17.23 -9.05
C GLY A 57 -6.04 16.34 -9.31
N TYR A 58 -6.30 15.29 -10.09
CA TYR A 58 -5.28 14.46 -10.74
C TYR A 58 -5.21 14.83 -12.22
N TYR A 59 -4.01 15.19 -12.67
CA TYR A 59 -3.74 15.67 -14.02
C TYR A 59 -2.71 14.77 -14.68
N VAL A 60 -2.97 14.30 -15.89
CA VAL A 60 -2.02 13.51 -16.67
C VAL A 60 -1.78 14.18 -18.01
N SER A 61 -0.52 14.24 -18.43
CA SER A 61 -0.11 14.68 -19.75
C SER A 61 0.11 13.49 -20.65
N GLU A 62 -0.73 13.35 -21.66
CA GLU A 62 -0.52 12.44 -22.78
C GLU A 62 -0.20 13.25 -24.03
N MET A 63 0.97 12.99 -24.63
CA MET A 63 1.43 13.68 -25.86
C MET A 63 1.41 15.23 -25.76
N GLY A 64 1.63 15.76 -24.55
CA GLY A 64 1.63 17.20 -24.27
C GLY A 64 0.26 17.83 -24.06
N GLN A 65 -0.81 17.03 -23.99
CA GLN A 65 -2.14 17.48 -23.62
C GLN A 65 -2.46 17.05 -22.18
N TRP A 66 -2.80 18.02 -21.35
CA TRP A 66 -3.21 17.79 -19.96
C TRP A 66 -4.69 17.43 -19.88
N ILE A 67 -4.96 16.29 -19.24
CA ILE A 67 -6.30 15.79 -18.94
C ILE A 67 -6.45 15.79 -17.43
N LYS A 68 -7.48 16.47 -16.93
CA LYS A 68 -7.92 16.34 -15.54
C LYS A 68 -8.83 15.12 -15.44
N TYR A 69 -8.54 14.21 -14.53
CA TYR A 69 -9.41 13.08 -14.21
C TYR A 69 -10.55 13.50 -13.28
N ASP A 70 -11.58 12.66 -13.21
CA ASP A 70 -12.74 12.87 -12.35
C ASP A 70 -12.32 12.98 -10.88
N ASP A 71 -12.99 13.89 -10.16
CA ASP A 71 -12.66 14.23 -8.77
C ASP A 71 -12.85 13.00 -7.83
N ASP A 72 -13.78 12.09 -8.15
CA ASP A 72 -14.00 10.84 -7.40
C ASP A 72 -12.72 9.98 -7.35
N MET A 73 -11.97 9.93 -8.45
CA MET A 73 -10.71 9.16 -8.52
C MET A 73 -9.61 9.81 -7.67
N VAL A 74 -9.64 11.14 -7.54
CA VAL A 74 -8.71 11.88 -6.68
C VAL A 74 -8.99 11.56 -5.22
N GLU A 75 -10.26 11.56 -4.81
CA GLU A 75 -10.65 11.18 -3.45
C GLU A 75 -10.22 9.75 -3.10
N GLU A 76 -10.41 8.79 -4.01
CA GLU A 76 -9.96 7.40 -3.80
C GLU A 76 -8.43 7.31 -3.64
N ILE A 77 -7.66 7.98 -4.51
CA ILE A 77 -6.19 7.99 -4.42
C ILE A 77 -5.73 8.66 -3.12
N LEU A 78 -6.37 9.75 -2.73
CA LEU A 78 -6.08 10.45 -1.48
C LEU A 78 -6.38 9.56 -0.27
N GLN A 79 -7.51 8.87 -0.25
CA GLN A 79 -7.85 7.92 0.82
C GLN A 79 -6.82 6.79 0.91
N LEU A 80 -6.47 6.15 -0.21
CA LEU A 80 -5.47 5.09 -0.26
C LEU A 80 -4.08 5.57 0.19
N SER A 81 -3.71 6.80 -0.15
CA SER A 81 -2.44 7.39 0.28
C SER A 81 -2.42 7.72 1.77
N GLN A 82 -3.53 8.22 2.33
CA GLN A 82 -3.66 8.47 3.77
C GLN A 82 -3.61 7.16 4.57
N MET A 83 -4.28 6.11 4.09
CA MET A 83 -4.20 4.77 4.67
C MET A 83 -2.76 4.21 4.67
N GLN A 84 -1.96 4.53 3.65
CA GLN A 84 -0.53 4.14 3.61
C GLN A 84 0.37 5.00 4.50
N MET A 85 -0.01 6.27 4.73
CA MET A 85 0.79 7.22 5.53
C MET A 85 0.46 7.15 7.03
N ASP A 86 -0.73 6.68 7.40
CA ASP A 86 -1.10 6.49 8.80
C ASP A 86 -0.43 5.21 9.36
N PRO A 87 0.55 5.35 10.28
CA PRO A 87 1.24 4.19 10.85
C PRO A 87 0.31 3.31 11.71
N MET A 88 -0.87 3.81 12.08
CA MET A 88 -1.85 3.12 12.93
C MET A 88 -2.95 2.43 12.14
N TYR A 89 -3.14 2.72 10.85
CA TYR A 89 -4.26 2.19 10.07
C TYR A 89 -4.37 0.67 10.11
N GLN A 90 -3.24 -0.03 9.96
CA GLN A 90 -3.22 -1.50 10.05
C GLN A 90 -3.62 -2.02 11.44
N TYR A 91 -3.33 -1.27 12.50
CA TYR A 91 -3.69 -1.64 13.86
C TYR A 91 -5.16 -1.34 14.16
N GLU A 92 -5.76 -0.30 13.58
CA GLU A 92 -7.20 -0.03 13.73
C GLU A 92 -8.02 -1.23 13.24
N LEU A 93 -7.68 -1.78 12.07
CA LEU A 93 -8.32 -2.99 11.55
C LEU A 93 -8.11 -4.21 12.47
N LEU A 94 -6.90 -4.37 13.01
CA LEU A 94 -6.60 -5.50 13.91
C LEU A 94 -7.32 -5.37 15.25
N LEU A 95 -7.55 -4.14 15.74
CA LEU A 95 -8.16 -3.87 17.04
C LEU A 95 -9.64 -4.27 17.08
N ASP A 96 -10.34 -4.27 15.95
CA ASP A 96 -11.74 -4.71 15.87
C ASP A 96 -11.89 -6.22 16.18
N TYR A 97 -10.84 -7.00 15.96
CA TYR A 97 -10.77 -8.45 16.22
C TYR A 97 -9.87 -8.81 17.41
N ALA A 98 -9.38 -7.79 18.13
CA ALA A 98 -8.43 -7.96 19.21
C ALA A 98 -9.10 -8.17 20.57
N GLU A 99 -8.53 -9.08 21.35
CA GLU A 99 -8.79 -9.28 22.76
C GLU A 99 -7.62 -8.81 23.62
N ASN A 100 -7.85 -8.65 24.92
CA ASN A 100 -6.82 -8.33 25.93
C ASN A 100 -5.98 -7.09 25.59
N VAL A 101 -6.59 -6.08 24.95
CA VAL A 101 -5.92 -4.84 24.57
C VAL A 101 -5.40 -4.11 25.81
N SER A 102 -4.13 -3.77 25.79
CA SER A 102 -3.41 -3.05 26.85
C SER A 102 -2.51 -1.99 26.22
N VAL A 103 -2.50 -0.79 26.80
CA VAL A 103 -1.60 0.29 26.41
C VAL A 103 -0.86 0.79 27.63
N ILE A 104 0.47 0.74 27.57
CA ILE A 104 1.37 1.25 28.60
C ILE A 104 2.09 2.48 28.05
N GLU A 105 1.87 3.62 28.68
CA GLU A 105 2.58 4.85 28.37
C GLU A 105 3.90 4.92 29.13
N ASN A 106 4.99 5.07 28.39
CA ASN A 106 6.31 5.37 28.93
C ASN A 106 6.68 6.83 28.63
N LYS A 107 7.89 7.21 29.04
CA LYS A 107 8.40 8.57 28.86
C LYS A 107 8.38 9.01 27.39
N ASP A 108 8.98 8.19 26.52
CA ASP A 108 9.21 8.52 25.11
C ASP A 108 8.51 7.53 24.15
N THR A 109 7.80 6.53 24.68
CA THR A 109 7.15 5.46 23.88
C THR A 109 5.79 5.05 24.42
N TYR A 110 4.97 4.45 23.55
CA TYR A 110 3.80 3.65 23.94
C TYR A 110 4.09 2.17 23.70
N VAL A 111 3.60 1.29 24.57
CA VAL A 111 3.60 -0.15 24.32
C VAL A 111 2.14 -0.59 24.25
N MET A 112 1.69 -0.95 23.05
CA MET A 112 0.39 -1.58 22.84
C MET A 112 0.57 -3.09 22.84
N SER A 113 -0.35 -3.82 23.44
CA SER A 113 -0.37 -5.27 23.37
C SER A 113 -1.79 -5.76 23.25
N PHE A 114 -2.01 -6.76 22.41
CA PHE A 114 -3.32 -7.35 22.18
C PHE A 114 -3.14 -8.80 21.70
N SER A 115 -4.21 -9.58 21.78
CA SER A 115 -4.25 -10.96 21.31
C SER A 115 -5.37 -11.14 20.30
N ILE A 116 -5.13 -11.83 19.20
CA ILE A 116 -6.17 -12.22 18.25
C ILE A 116 -6.36 -13.73 18.38
N THR A 117 -7.59 -14.15 18.64
CA THR A 117 -7.94 -15.57 18.69
C THR A 117 -7.99 -16.16 17.30
N GLY A 118 -7.86 -17.48 17.17
CA GLY A 118 -7.99 -18.15 15.87
C GLY A 118 -9.32 -17.83 15.15
N SER A 119 -10.41 -17.65 15.92
CA SER A 119 -11.69 -17.19 15.37
C SER A 119 -11.66 -15.74 14.90
N GLY A 120 -11.05 -14.82 15.67
CA GLY A 120 -10.92 -13.42 15.26
C GLY A 120 -10.03 -13.26 14.02
N PHE A 121 -9.00 -14.09 13.88
CA PHE A 121 -8.16 -14.11 12.69
C PHE A 121 -8.93 -14.57 11.44
N ASN A 122 -9.82 -15.56 11.58
CA ASN A 122 -10.68 -16.01 10.47
C ASN A 122 -11.67 -14.92 10.03
N GLU A 123 -12.24 -14.16 10.98
CA GLU A 123 -13.11 -13.03 10.65
C GLU A 123 -12.35 -11.91 9.95
N LEU A 124 -11.15 -11.57 10.43
CA LEU A 124 -10.25 -10.62 9.79
C LEU A 124 -9.89 -11.03 8.35
N LEU A 125 -9.54 -12.29 8.11
CA LEU A 125 -9.28 -12.79 6.76
C LEU A 125 -10.52 -12.69 5.87
N ASN A 126 -11.70 -13.00 6.39
CA ASN A 126 -12.93 -12.88 5.62
C ASN A 126 -13.24 -11.41 5.26
N GLU A 127 -12.94 -10.44 6.13
CA GLU A 127 -13.12 -9.02 5.81
C GLU A 127 -12.12 -8.53 4.76
N LEU A 128 -10.83 -8.91 4.92
CA LEU A 128 -9.78 -8.53 3.99
C LEU A 128 -9.94 -9.17 2.60
N LEU A 129 -10.40 -10.42 2.54
CA LEU A 129 -10.43 -11.22 1.32
C LEU A 129 -11.83 -11.31 0.71
N GLY A 130 -12.89 -11.21 1.51
CA GLY A 130 -14.28 -11.33 1.05
C GLY A 130 -14.73 -10.18 0.12
N GLY A 131 -14.01 -9.06 0.12
CA GLY A 131 -14.23 -7.94 -0.81
C GLY A 131 -13.38 -7.98 -2.08
N MET A 132 -12.41 -8.90 -2.19
CA MET A 132 -11.40 -8.89 -3.25
C MET A 132 -11.34 -10.25 -3.96
N ASP A 133 -11.63 -10.28 -5.27
CA ASP A 133 -11.36 -11.45 -6.09
C ASP A 133 -9.84 -11.56 -6.34
N LEU A 134 -9.17 -12.24 -5.41
CA LEU A 134 -7.72 -12.44 -5.42
C LEU A 134 -7.28 -13.60 -6.34
N GLY A 135 -8.22 -14.26 -7.04
CA GLY A 135 -7.94 -15.45 -7.83
C GLY A 135 -7.45 -16.65 -6.99
N ILE A 136 -7.61 -16.58 -5.67
CA ILE A 136 -7.32 -17.68 -4.74
C ILE A 136 -8.57 -18.56 -4.68
N PRO A 137 -8.46 -19.87 -4.99
CA PRO A 137 -9.59 -20.80 -4.85
C PRO A 137 -10.13 -20.81 -3.41
N GLU A 138 -11.45 -20.89 -3.28
CA GLU A 138 -12.16 -20.93 -1.99
C GLU A 138 -11.64 -22.06 -1.07
N GLU A 139 -11.28 -23.21 -1.64
CA GLU A 139 -10.68 -24.34 -0.92
C GLU A 139 -9.31 -24.02 -0.30
N GLU A 140 -8.49 -23.17 -0.93
CA GLU A 140 -7.21 -22.72 -0.37
C GLU A 140 -7.42 -21.71 0.76
N LEU A 141 -8.43 -20.84 0.65
CA LEU A 141 -8.82 -19.91 1.72
C LEU A 141 -9.34 -20.66 2.96
N GLU A 142 -10.18 -21.67 2.77
CA GLU A 142 -10.64 -22.54 3.86
C GLU A 142 -9.47 -23.27 4.53
N MET A 143 -8.50 -23.78 3.78
CA MET A 143 -7.30 -24.39 4.37
C MET A 143 -6.49 -23.39 5.19
N ILE A 144 -6.32 -22.16 4.71
CA ILE A 144 -5.62 -21.11 5.46
C ILE A 144 -6.37 -20.85 6.76
N GLY A 145 -7.69 -20.69 6.73
CA GLY A 145 -8.46 -20.47 7.95
C GLY A 145 -8.35 -21.61 8.96
N LEU A 146 -8.35 -22.86 8.50
CA LEU A 146 -8.16 -24.04 9.35
C LEU A 146 -6.75 -24.13 9.96
N LEU A 147 -5.72 -23.59 9.28
CA LEU A 147 -4.36 -23.53 9.84
C LEU A 147 -4.28 -22.63 11.06
N PHE A 148 -5.10 -21.58 11.14
CA PHE A 148 -5.08 -20.59 12.21
C PHE A 148 -6.20 -20.75 13.24
N GLU A 149 -7.18 -21.63 13.02
CA GLU A 149 -8.33 -21.85 13.91
C GLU A 149 -7.95 -22.14 15.38
N ASN A 150 -6.79 -22.74 15.61
CA ASN A 150 -6.29 -23.08 16.96
C ASN A 150 -5.06 -22.28 17.39
N PHE A 151 -4.71 -21.21 16.67
CA PHE A 151 -3.59 -20.34 17.00
C PHE A 151 -4.11 -19.00 17.53
N ASP A 152 -3.85 -18.76 18.80
CA ASP A 152 -3.98 -17.42 19.37
C ASP A 152 -2.65 -16.70 19.14
N ILE A 153 -2.72 -15.51 18.54
CA ILE A 153 -1.55 -14.68 18.27
C ILE A 153 -1.55 -13.54 19.28
N SER A 154 -0.48 -13.38 20.04
CA SER A 154 -0.26 -12.21 20.89
C SER A 154 0.73 -11.26 20.22
N ILE A 155 0.32 -10.02 20.01
CA ILE A 155 1.14 -8.97 19.41
C ILE A 155 1.44 -7.92 20.47
N SER A 156 2.71 -7.51 20.54
CA SER A 156 3.16 -6.39 21.36
C SER A 156 4.01 -5.45 20.52
N THR A 157 3.55 -4.21 20.34
CA THR A 157 4.24 -3.19 19.54
C THR A 157 4.64 -2.02 20.43
N THR A 158 5.91 -1.61 20.33
CA THR A 158 6.40 -0.36 20.90
C THR A 158 6.35 0.73 19.84
N PHE A 159 5.72 1.86 20.13
CA PHE A 159 5.60 3.01 19.25
C PHE A 159 6.40 4.20 19.76
N ASP A 160 6.93 4.98 18.85
CA ASP A 160 7.47 6.31 19.14
C ASP A 160 6.32 7.26 19.53
N LYS A 161 6.51 8.03 20.60
CA LYS A 161 5.44 8.86 21.16
C LYS A 161 5.14 10.11 20.33
N GLU A 162 6.10 10.62 19.58
CA GLU A 162 5.93 11.84 18.77
C GLU A 162 5.30 11.52 17.42
N THR A 163 5.72 10.40 16.83
CA THR A 163 5.39 10.06 15.44
C THR A 163 4.39 8.91 15.32
N LEU A 164 4.14 8.15 16.38
CA LEU A 164 3.33 6.93 16.41
C LEU A 164 3.83 5.81 15.47
N PHE A 165 5.04 5.93 14.92
CA PHE A 165 5.62 4.85 14.13
C PHE A 165 6.09 3.71 15.04
N PRO A 166 5.92 2.44 14.61
CA PRO A 166 6.39 1.29 15.36
C PRO A 166 7.93 1.26 15.40
N ILE A 167 8.48 1.18 16.61
CA ILE A 167 9.92 1.01 16.89
C ILE A 167 10.29 -0.47 16.91
N SER A 168 9.43 -1.31 17.52
CA SER A 168 9.64 -2.74 17.61
C SER A 168 8.32 -3.49 17.76
N GLN A 169 8.30 -4.74 17.31
CA GLN A 169 7.14 -5.62 17.39
C GLN A 169 7.59 -7.01 17.84
N GLN A 170 6.78 -7.63 18.69
CA GLN A 170 6.91 -9.03 19.10
C GLN A 170 5.59 -9.74 18.83
N MET A 171 5.69 -10.95 18.27
CA MET A 171 4.56 -11.83 18.00
C MET A 171 4.85 -13.17 18.67
N THR A 172 3.87 -13.73 19.39
CA THR A 172 4.00 -15.00 20.12
C THR A 172 2.74 -15.83 19.97
#